data_AF-A0A7G8VCF9-F1
#
_entry.id   AF-A0A7G8VCF9-F1
#
_cell.length_a   1.000
_cell.length_b   1.000
_cell.length_c   1.000
_cell.angle_alpha   90.00
_cell.angle_beta   90.00
_cell.angle_gamma   90.00
#
_symmetry.space_group_name_H-M   'P 1'
#
loop_
_entity.id
_entity.type
_entity.pdbx_description
1 polymer ?
#
loop_
_entity_poly.entity_id
_entity_poly.type
_entity_poly.pdbx_seq_one_letter_code
_entity_poly.pdbx_strand_id
1 'polypeptide(L)'
;MAFRADEAAQDGYDEVEDYFVNRLQGLDEDQRTKSRHALRDIVDQIGPAINTYPTWHPLVWNHKNYRSPATTPSDRCGYQRLDHTRFFVNGFISCPYGDGADEIIASVAALPRHPAARLTAEKLDVKFYSTEAKPVLIKCEWEKHVSPGETIPLAIAMPLILQKEVPCSEWSEVAETWESMRHYLLGSPRGARSSLFLSQDAGQAVKKIWEALIYTGMFGPIKVDRTR
;
A
#
# COMPACT_ATOMS: atom_id res chain seq x y z
N MET A 1 2.50 -18.55 -13.85
CA MET A 1 3.77 -18.59 -13.08
C MET A 1 3.47 -18.39 -11.61
N ALA A 2 4.16 -19.11 -10.72
CA ALA A 2 4.07 -18.83 -9.28
C ALA A 2 4.63 -17.44 -9.02
N PHE A 3 3.96 -16.65 -8.17
CA PHE A 3 4.48 -15.36 -7.75
C PHE A 3 5.67 -15.58 -6.82
N ARG A 4 6.79 -14.98 -7.17
CA ARG A 4 8.06 -15.09 -6.43
C ARG A 4 8.22 -13.81 -5.62
N ALA A 5 7.80 -13.88 -4.35
CA ALA A 5 7.78 -12.72 -3.47
C ALA A 5 9.17 -12.10 -3.29
N ASP A 6 10.21 -12.93 -3.16
CA ASP A 6 11.59 -12.47 -2.98
C ASP A 6 12.13 -11.73 -4.20
N GLU A 7 11.87 -12.22 -5.41
CA GLU A 7 12.24 -11.53 -6.66
C GLU A 7 11.49 -10.20 -6.77
N ALA A 8 10.18 -10.18 -6.50
CA ALA A 8 9.39 -8.96 -6.54
C ALA A 8 9.84 -7.93 -5.49
N ALA A 9 10.27 -8.39 -4.32
CA ALA A 9 10.83 -7.54 -3.27
C ALA A 9 12.18 -6.94 -3.67
N GLN A 10 13.07 -7.75 -4.28
CA GLN A 10 14.37 -7.28 -4.77
C GLN A 10 14.21 -6.29 -5.93
N ASP A 11 13.41 -6.62 -6.93
CA ASP A 11 13.13 -5.73 -8.07
C ASP A 11 12.57 -4.38 -7.59
N GLY A 12 11.66 -4.42 -6.61
CA GLY A 12 11.10 -3.22 -5.99
C GLY A 12 12.14 -2.41 -5.21
N TYR A 13 13.04 -3.07 -4.48
CA TYR A 13 14.15 -2.38 -3.80
C TYR A 13 15.06 -1.68 -4.80
N ASP A 14 15.47 -2.38 -5.87
CA ASP A 14 16.36 -1.85 -6.90
C ASP A 14 15.73 -0.62 -7.58
N GLU A 15 14.44 -0.67 -7.91
CA GLU A 15 13.72 0.46 -8.49
C GLU A 15 13.70 1.69 -7.56
N VAL A 16 13.45 1.47 -6.27
CA VAL A 16 13.36 2.55 -5.28
C VAL A 16 14.74 3.12 -4.96
N GLU A 17 15.78 2.28 -4.85
CA GLU A 17 17.17 2.71 -4.68
C GLU A 17 17.63 3.56 -5.87
N ASP A 18 17.29 3.13 -7.08
CA ASP A 18 17.55 3.90 -8.30
C ASP A 18 16.84 5.25 -8.28
N TYR A 19 15.57 5.26 -7.91
CA TYR A 19 14.74 6.46 -7.90
C TYR A 19 15.20 7.48 -6.86
N PHE A 20 15.48 7.04 -5.64
CA PHE A 20 15.81 7.94 -4.52
C PHE A 20 17.28 8.28 -4.41
N VAL A 21 18.18 7.36 -4.76
CA VAL A 21 19.61 7.47 -4.45
C VAL A 21 20.47 7.49 -5.72
N ASN A 22 20.36 6.50 -6.61
CA ASN A 22 21.34 6.38 -7.69
C ASN A 22 21.20 7.50 -8.73
N ARG A 23 19.98 7.93 -9.05
CA ARG A 23 19.72 9.04 -9.99
C ARG A 23 19.95 10.43 -9.39
N LEU A 24 20.10 10.53 -8.07
CA LEU A 24 20.33 11.79 -7.38
C LEU A 24 21.73 12.33 -7.67
N GLN A 25 21.76 13.54 -8.23
CA GLN A 25 22.99 14.28 -8.53
C GLN A 25 23.37 15.21 -7.37
N GLY A 26 24.66 15.54 -7.26
CA GLY A 26 25.15 16.54 -6.30
C GLY A 26 25.32 16.05 -4.86
N LEU A 27 25.20 14.74 -4.61
CA LEU A 27 25.67 14.13 -3.36
C LEU A 27 27.13 13.70 -3.48
N ASP A 28 27.90 13.92 -2.42
CA ASP A 28 29.17 13.22 -2.23
C ASP A 28 28.93 11.72 -1.89
N GLU A 29 30.01 10.94 -1.90
CA GLU A 29 29.92 9.48 -1.70
C GLU A 29 29.47 9.09 -0.29
N ASP A 30 29.83 9.89 0.72
CA ASP A 30 29.45 9.65 2.11
C ASP A 30 27.95 9.87 2.32
N GLN A 31 27.40 10.96 1.75
CA GLN A 31 25.97 11.26 1.75
C GLN A 31 25.16 10.22 0.97
N ARG A 32 25.70 9.77 -0.17
CA ARG A 32 25.09 8.69 -0.97
C ARG A 32 25.04 7.40 -0.17
N THR A 33 26.12 7.06 0.52
CA THR A 33 26.21 5.87 1.39
C THR A 33 25.25 5.98 2.58
N LYS A 34 25.19 7.14 3.26
CA LYS A 34 24.23 7.40 4.35
C LYS A 34 22.78 7.22 3.87
N SER A 35 22.46 7.77 2.70
CA SER A 35 21.09 7.70 2.14
C SER A 35 20.74 6.26 1.75
N ARG A 36 21.68 5.51 1.15
CA ARG A 36 21.49 4.08 0.85
C ARG A 36 21.26 3.25 2.10
N HIS A 37 22.05 3.48 3.15
CA HIS A 37 21.88 2.78 4.42
C HIS A 37 20.51 3.08 5.05
N ALA A 38 20.12 4.35 5.09
CA ALA A 38 18.80 4.73 5.60
C ALA A 38 17.65 4.11 4.80
N LEU A 39 17.78 3.99 3.48
CA LEU A 39 16.76 3.33 2.67
C LEU A 39 16.61 1.84 3.04
N ARG A 40 17.73 1.13 3.26
CA ARG A 40 17.72 -0.26 3.72
C ARG A 40 17.08 -0.39 5.10
N ASP A 41 17.49 0.45 6.05
CA ASP A 41 16.93 0.46 7.40
C ASP A 41 15.41 0.70 7.38
N ILE A 42 14.94 1.57 6.46
CA ILE A 42 13.51 1.82 6.28
C ILE A 42 12.82 0.58 5.71
N VAL A 43 13.35 -0.03 4.64
CA VAL A 43 12.77 -1.23 4.03
C VAL A 43 12.68 -2.39 5.02
N ASP A 44 13.69 -2.58 5.87
CA ASP A 44 13.67 -3.59 6.94
C ASP A 44 12.56 -3.31 7.98
N GLN A 45 12.23 -2.04 8.21
CA GLN A 45 11.17 -1.63 9.14
C GLN A 45 9.76 -1.74 8.55
N ILE A 46 9.56 -1.23 7.32
CA ILE A 46 8.21 -1.09 6.73
C ILE A 46 7.91 -2.11 5.64
N GLY A 47 8.85 -3.01 5.34
CA GLY A 47 8.71 -4.06 4.35
C GLY A 47 9.06 -3.63 2.93
N PRO A 48 8.93 -4.56 1.97
CA PRO A 48 9.37 -4.36 0.59
C PRO A 48 8.56 -3.30 -0.15
N ALA A 49 9.15 -2.77 -1.22
CA ALA A 49 8.49 -1.81 -2.09
C ALA A 49 7.32 -2.46 -2.84
N ILE A 50 6.29 -1.66 -3.09
CA ILE A 50 5.06 -2.07 -3.76
C ILE A 50 4.66 -1.04 -4.82
N ASN A 51 3.77 -1.44 -5.72
CA ASN A 51 3.18 -0.53 -6.71
C ASN A 51 1.87 0.09 -6.21
N THR A 52 1.00 -0.74 -5.61
CA THR A 52 -0.30 -0.30 -5.12
C THR A 52 -0.72 -1.08 -3.87
N TYR A 53 -1.42 -0.41 -2.97
CA TYR A 53 -2.04 -1.02 -1.81
C TYR A 53 -3.34 -1.73 -2.19
N PRO A 54 -3.72 -2.78 -1.43
CA PRO A 54 -5.10 -3.22 -1.44
C PRO A 54 -6.02 -2.15 -0.81
N THR A 55 -7.28 -2.11 -1.22
CA THR A 55 -8.27 -1.07 -0.85
C THR A 55 -8.62 -1.07 0.64
N TRP A 56 -8.37 -2.19 1.32
CA TRP A 56 -8.56 -2.38 2.76
C TRP A 56 -7.34 -1.94 3.59
N HIS A 57 -6.24 -1.53 2.96
CA HIS A 57 -5.03 -1.13 3.69
C HIS A 57 -5.24 0.24 4.39
N PRO A 58 -4.78 0.42 5.64
CA PRO A 58 -4.96 1.67 6.38
C PRO A 58 -4.45 2.92 5.64
N LEU A 59 -3.36 2.80 4.89
CA LEU A 59 -2.75 3.91 4.12
C LEU A 59 -3.60 4.41 2.94
N VAL A 60 -4.65 3.68 2.54
CA VAL A 60 -5.60 4.12 1.50
C VAL A 60 -7.05 4.02 1.97
N TRP A 61 -7.25 3.80 3.27
CA TRP A 61 -8.56 3.52 3.85
C TRP A 61 -9.53 4.70 3.76
N ASN A 62 -9.02 5.91 3.94
CA ASN A 62 -9.83 7.13 4.09
C ASN A 62 -10.34 7.71 2.75
N HIS A 63 -10.33 6.92 1.67
CA HIS A 63 -10.88 7.38 0.40
C HIS A 63 -12.40 7.61 0.50
N LYS A 64 -12.85 8.78 0.03
CA LYS A 64 -14.25 9.22 0.19
C LYS A 64 -15.22 8.59 -0.83
N ASN A 65 -14.71 8.06 -1.94
CA ASN A 65 -15.54 7.53 -3.02
C ASN A 65 -15.41 6.01 -3.12
N TYR A 66 -16.38 5.29 -2.55
CA TYR A 66 -16.42 3.81 -2.58
C TYR A 66 -16.59 3.23 -4.00
N ARG A 67 -17.07 4.02 -4.98
CA ARG A 67 -17.19 3.57 -6.38
C ARG A 67 -15.87 3.69 -7.15
N SER A 68 -14.90 4.43 -6.63
CA SER A 68 -13.57 4.60 -7.20
C SER A 68 -12.54 4.52 -6.08
N PRO A 69 -12.34 3.31 -5.52
CA PRO A 69 -11.51 3.14 -4.34
C PRO A 69 -10.06 3.50 -4.67
N ALA A 70 -9.40 4.21 -3.75
CA ALA A 70 -8.00 4.55 -3.91
C ALA A 70 -7.13 3.33 -3.61
N THR A 71 -6.10 3.13 -4.43
CA THR A 71 -5.07 2.08 -4.24
C THR A 71 -3.68 2.69 -4.02
N THR A 72 -3.58 4.01 -4.06
CA THR A 72 -2.37 4.77 -3.75
C THR A 72 -2.71 5.95 -2.84
N PRO A 73 -1.87 6.25 -1.82
CA PRO A 73 -1.98 7.47 -1.02
C PRO A 73 -2.07 8.71 -1.91
N SER A 74 -3.03 9.58 -1.60
CA SER A 74 -3.31 10.82 -2.34
C SER A 74 -4.16 11.76 -1.50
N ASP A 75 -4.48 12.93 -2.05
CA ASP A 75 -5.47 13.88 -1.51
C ASP A 75 -6.82 13.22 -1.25
N ARG A 76 -7.22 12.24 -2.07
CA ARG A 76 -8.44 11.44 -1.87
C ARG A 76 -8.45 10.67 -0.57
N CYS A 77 -7.27 10.31 -0.06
CA CYS A 77 -7.09 9.61 1.22
C CYS A 77 -6.80 10.57 2.38
N GLY A 78 -6.74 11.88 2.13
CA GLY A 78 -6.48 12.92 3.13
C GLY A 78 -5.03 13.37 3.24
N TYR A 79 -4.10 12.82 2.46
CA TYR A 79 -2.70 13.27 2.46
C TYR A 79 -2.53 14.51 1.61
N GLN A 80 -1.78 15.49 2.11
CA GLN A 80 -1.51 16.74 1.39
C GLN A 80 -0.06 16.80 0.94
N ARG A 81 0.18 17.47 -0.20
CA ARG A 81 1.53 17.77 -0.73
C ARG A 81 2.44 16.54 -0.92
N LEU A 82 1.85 15.37 -1.15
CA LEU A 82 2.64 14.22 -1.60
C LEU A 82 3.31 14.56 -2.92
N ASP A 83 4.60 14.29 -2.99
CA ASP A 83 5.43 14.45 -4.18
C ASP A 83 6.52 13.38 -4.20
N HIS A 84 6.91 12.96 -5.40
CA HIS A 84 7.95 11.95 -5.63
C HIS A 84 7.85 10.74 -4.68
N THR A 85 6.66 10.14 -4.63
CA THR A 85 6.30 9.14 -3.63
C THR A 85 6.67 7.73 -4.09
N ARG A 86 7.16 6.91 -3.15
CA ARG A 86 7.31 5.45 -3.32
C ARG A 86 6.67 4.72 -2.15
N PHE A 87 6.07 3.58 -2.44
CA PHE A 87 5.23 2.83 -1.53
C PHE A 87 5.91 1.54 -1.09
N PHE A 88 5.63 1.14 0.13
CA PHE A 88 6.10 -0.10 0.76
C PHE A 88 4.92 -0.76 1.49
N VAL A 89 5.06 -2.02 1.88
CA VAL A 89 3.95 -2.78 2.51
C VAL A 89 3.32 -2.02 3.69
N ASN A 90 4.12 -1.50 4.61
CA ASN A 90 3.66 -0.83 5.83
C ASN A 90 3.98 0.67 5.85
N GLY A 91 4.18 1.32 4.71
CA GLY A 91 4.54 2.74 4.72
C GLY A 91 4.86 3.31 3.36
N PHE A 92 5.10 4.60 3.29
CA PHE A 92 5.57 5.24 2.06
C PHE A 92 6.51 6.39 2.38
N ILE A 93 7.38 6.71 1.43
CA ILE A 93 8.26 7.87 1.48
C ILE A 93 7.79 8.86 0.43
N SER A 94 7.69 10.13 0.81
CA SER A 94 7.43 11.22 -0.12
C SER A 94 8.50 12.29 0.02
N CYS A 95 8.93 12.88 -1.09
CA CYS A 95 10.01 13.88 -1.13
C CYS A 95 9.48 15.24 -1.62
N PRO A 96 8.68 15.96 -0.80
CA PRO A 96 8.19 17.29 -1.15
C PRO A 96 9.31 18.35 -1.10
N TYR A 97 9.03 19.49 -1.74
CA TYR A 97 9.82 20.70 -1.67
C TYR A 97 9.21 21.75 -0.71
N GLY A 98 10.01 22.71 -0.28
CA GLY A 98 9.56 23.83 0.55
C GLY A 98 8.95 23.36 1.88
N ASP A 99 7.76 23.86 2.22
CA ASP A 99 7.06 23.52 3.46
C ASP A 99 6.21 22.23 3.36
N GLY A 100 6.25 21.55 2.21
CA GLY A 100 5.41 20.36 1.98
C GLY A 100 5.66 19.22 2.97
N ALA A 101 6.84 19.12 3.58
CA ALA A 101 7.11 18.11 4.61
C ALA A 101 6.26 18.32 5.87
N ASP A 102 6.06 19.58 6.30
CA ASP A 102 5.24 19.91 7.47
C ASP A 102 3.75 19.73 7.15
N GLU A 103 3.32 20.08 5.93
CA GLU A 103 1.95 19.83 5.45
C GLU A 103 1.62 18.33 5.38
N ILE A 104 2.57 17.48 4.95
CA ILE A 104 2.40 16.01 5.00
C ILE A 104 2.17 15.56 6.44
N ILE A 105 3.05 15.93 7.38
CA ILE A 105 2.97 15.51 8.78
C ILE A 105 1.65 15.97 9.42
N ALA A 106 1.26 17.23 9.18
CA ALA A 106 -0.01 17.77 9.64
C ALA A 106 -1.20 16.99 9.06
N SER A 107 -1.15 16.63 7.77
CA SER A 107 -2.21 15.85 7.12
C SER A 107 -2.34 14.44 7.73
N VAL A 108 -1.22 13.78 8.05
CA VAL A 108 -1.22 12.46 8.70
C VAL A 108 -1.80 12.54 10.11
N ALA A 109 -1.43 13.58 10.88
CA ALA A 109 -1.97 13.80 12.21
C ALA A 109 -3.48 14.12 12.21
N ALA A 110 -3.99 14.71 11.13
CA ALA A 110 -5.40 15.03 10.96
C ALA A 110 -6.25 13.84 10.43
N LEU A 111 -5.63 12.71 10.06
CA LEU A 111 -6.37 11.55 9.58
C LEU A 111 -7.26 10.97 10.70
N PRO A 112 -8.48 10.50 10.37
CA PRO A 112 -9.30 9.73 11.30
C PRO A 112 -8.52 8.53 11.86
N ARG A 113 -8.69 8.26 13.15
CA ARG A 113 -8.10 7.09 13.78
C ARG A 113 -8.65 5.81 13.14
N HIS A 114 -7.75 4.92 12.73
CA HIS A 114 -8.11 3.60 12.22
C HIS A 114 -8.06 2.56 13.35
N PRO A 115 -9.04 1.66 13.48
CA PRO A 115 -9.09 0.70 14.59
C PRO A 115 -8.02 -0.40 14.51
N ALA A 116 -7.47 -0.68 13.33
CA ALA A 116 -6.48 -1.75 13.14
C ALA A 116 -5.02 -1.28 13.08
N ALA A 117 -4.78 0.02 12.96
CA ALA A 117 -3.43 0.55 12.80
C ALA A 117 -3.33 2.02 13.21
N ARG A 118 -2.14 2.42 13.64
CA ARG A 118 -1.74 3.80 13.88
C ARG A 118 -0.86 4.27 12.73
N LEU A 119 -1.14 5.46 12.20
CA LEU A 119 -0.30 6.09 11.18
C LEU A 119 0.59 7.15 11.84
N THR A 120 1.87 7.16 11.45
CA THR A 120 2.84 8.16 11.90
C THR A 120 3.58 8.76 10.71
N ALA A 121 4.14 9.94 10.90
CA ALA A 121 4.97 10.60 9.91
C ALA A 121 6.18 11.27 10.56
N GLU A 122 7.35 11.13 9.96
CA GLU A 122 8.60 11.74 10.43
C GLU A 122 9.44 12.25 9.26
N LYS A 123 10.15 13.36 9.46
CA LYS A 123 11.15 13.85 8.50
C LYS A 123 12.39 12.96 8.58
N LEU A 124 12.97 12.64 7.44
CA LEU A 124 14.21 11.87 7.39
C LEU A 124 15.42 12.81 7.28
N ASP A 125 16.46 12.54 8.07
CA ASP A 125 17.74 13.25 8.01
C ASP A 125 18.69 12.65 6.93
N VAL A 126 18.15 12.47 5.72
CA VAL A 126 18.89 12.00 4.54
C VAL A 126 18.39 12.68 3.28
N LYS A 127 19.07 12.45 2.16
CA LYS A 127 18.70 13.00 0.86
C LYS A 127 18.14 11.91 -0.02
N PHE A 128 16.90 12.09 -0.44
CA PHE A 128 16.22 11.23 -1.40
C PHE A 128 15.65 12.09 -2.51
N TYR A 129 15.73 11.58 -3.75
CA TYR A 129 15.22 12.17 -4.99
C TYR A 129 15.88 13.48 -5.44
N SER A 130 16.04 14.45 -4.53
CA SER A 130 16.69 15.75 -4.75
C SER A 130 17.40 16.22 -3.48
N THR A 131 18.48 17.00 -3.63
CA THR A 131 19.19 17.62 -2.49
C THR A 131 18.34 18.69 -1.78
N GLU A 132 17.39 19.27 -2.50
CA GLU A 132 16.45 20.30 -2.01
C GLU A 132 15.15 19.72 -1.46
N ALA A 133 14.85 18.44 -1.74
CA ALA A 133 13.69 17.79 -1.19
C ALA A 133 13.85 17.53 0.31
N LYS A 134 12.72 17.44 1.01
CA LYS A 134 12.63 17.14 2.44
C LYS A 134 11.89 15.81 2.61
N PRO A 135 12.58 14.66 2.59
CA PRO A 135 11.92 13.36 2.61
C PRO A 135 11.14 13.15 3.91
N VAL A 136 9.92 12.66 3.80
CA VAL A 136 9.04 12.29 4.91
C VAL A 136 8.70 10.82 4.78
N LEU A 137 8.89 10.08 5.86
CA LEU A 137 8.50 8.69 6.01
C LEU A 137 7.16 8.63 6.73
N ILE A 138 6.19 7.98 6.11
CA ILE A 138 4.89 7.68 6.69
C ILE A 138 4.87 6.19 7.00
N LYS A 139 4.59 5.81 8.26
CA LYS A 139 4.52 4.43 8.71
C LYS A 139 3.09 4.04 9.08
N CYS A 140 2.75 2.79 8.81
CA CYS A 140 1.54 2.13 9.26
C CYS A 140 1.92 1.07 10.28
N GLU A 141 1.61 1.33 11.54
CA GLU A 141 1.91 0.45 12.67
C GLU A 141 0.65 -0.32 13.04
N TRP A 142 0.62 -1.62 12.77
CA TRP A 142 -0.52 -2.48 13.10
C TRP A 142 -0.72 -2.58 14.62
N GLU A 143 -1.97 -2.47 15.07
CA GLU A 143 -2.33 -2.61 16.50
C GLU A 143 -2.15 -4.06 16.98
N LYS A 144 -2.38 -5.02 16.07
CA LYS A 144 -2.03 -6.43 16.30
C LYS A 144 -0.62 -6.68 15.77
N HIS A 145 0.15 -7.50 16.48
CA HIS A 145 1.51 -7.84 16.07
C HIS A 145 1.52 -8.50 14.68
N VAL A 146 2.35 -7.94 13.80
CA VAL A 146 2.74 -8.52 12.51
C VAL A 146 4.26 -8.51 12.53
N SER A 147 4.90 -9.67 12.41
CA SER A 147 6.36 -9.75 12.50
C SER A 147 6.98 -9.02 11.30
N PRO A 148 8.11 -8.32 11.47
CA PRO A 148 8.83 -7.72 10.35
C PRO A 148 9.14 -8.77 9.27
N GLY A 149 8.92 -8.41 8.00
CA GLY A 149 9.12 -9.32 6.86
C GLY A 149 8.03 -10.37 6.64
N GLU A 150 7.04 -10.49 7.54
CA GLU A 150 5.90 -11.39 7.34
C GLU A 150 4.75 -10.71 6.61
N THR A 151 3.97 -11.52 5.87
CA THR A 151 2.70 -11.08 5.29
C THR A 151 1.67 -10.81 6.38
N ILE A 152 0.74 -9.89 6.13
CA ILE A 152 -0.35 -9.54 7.05
C ILE A 152 -1.23 -10.78 7.31
N PRO A 153 -1.45 -11.16 8.58
CA PRO A 153 -2.30 -12.29 8.93
C PRO A 153 -3.75 -12.14 8.41
N LEU A 154 -4.34 -13.25 7.99
CA LEU A 154 -5.75 -13.28 7.53
C LEU A 154 -6.72 -12.74 8.59
N ALA A 155 -6.43 -12.97 9.87
CA ALA A 155 -7.23 -12.47 11.00
C ALA A 155 -7.21 -10.92 11.15
N ILE A 156 -6.30 -10.23 10.45
CA ILE A 156 -6.26 -8.77 10.33
C ILE A 156 -6.91 -8.36 9.01
N ALA A 157 -6.48 -8.96 7.90
CA ALA A 157 -6.89 -8.55 6.56
C ALA A 157 -8.39 -8.81 6.29
N MET A 158 -8.90 -9.99 6.65
CA MET A 158 -10.27 -10.37 6.28
C MET A 158 -11.35 -9.47 6.91
N PRO A 159 -11.29 -9.11 8.20
CA PRO A 159 -12.22 -8.12 8.75
C PRO A 159 -12.21 -6.79 7.99
N LEU A 160 -11.03 -6.30 7.60
CA LEU A 160 -10.89 -5.04 6.86
C LEU A 160 -11.45 -5.15 5.44
N ILE A 161 -11.21 -6.28 4.76
CA ILE A 161 -11.80 -6.59 3.46
C ILE A 161 -13.33 -6.58 3.56
N LEU A 162 -13.90 -7.30 4.53
CA LEU A 162 -15.36 -7.35 4.69
C LEU A 162 -15.96 -5.98 4.98
N GLN A 163 -15.31 -5.18 5.84
CA GLN A 163 -15.74 -3.82 6.15
C GLN A 163 -15.73 -2.89 4.93
N LYS A 164 -14.86 -3.13 3.95
CA LYS A 164 -14.82 -2.35 2.70
C LYS A 164 -15.78 -2.85 1.65
N GLU A 165 -15.85 -4.16 1.45
CA GLU A 165 -16.51 -4.72 0.28
C GLU A 165 -17.97 -5.10 0.52
N VAL A 166 -18.36 -5.53 1.73
CA VAL A 166 -19.76 -5.89 2.01
C VAL A 166 -20.73 -4.71 1.83
N PRO A 167 -20.44 -3.48 2.30
CA PRO A 167 -21.34 -2.33 2.10
C PRO A 167 -21.65 -2.03 0.64
N CYS A 168 -20.77 -2.43 -0.29
CA CYS A 168 -21.00 -2.22 -1.72
C CYS A 168 -22.27 -2.91 -2.25
N SER A 169 -22.82 -3.90 -1.54
CA SER A 169 -24.09 -4.55 -1.91
C SER A 169 -25.26 -3.57 -2.00
N GLU A 170 -25.20 -2.44 -1.31
CA GLU A 170 -26.26 -1.42 -1.33
C GLU A 170 -26.38 -0.69 -2.68
N TRP A 171 -25.34 -0.69 -3.49
CA TRP A 171 -25.31 0.04 -4.77
C TRP A 171 -24.71 -0.74 -5.94
N SER A 172 -24.22 -1.95 -5.73
CA SER A 172 -23.71 -2.79 -6.81
C SER A 172 -24.85 -3.33 -7.67
N GLU A 173 -24.67 -3.26 -8.98
CA GLU A 173 -25.58 -3.84 -9.96
C GLU A 173 -25.10 -5.21 -10.47
N VAL A 174 -23.81 -5.51 -10.25
CA VAL A 174 -23.17 -6.76 -10.66
C VAL A 174 -22.18 -7.23 -9.61
N ALA A 175 -22.03 -8.55 -9.52
CA ALA A 175 -21.01 -9.16 -8.67
C ALA A 175 -19.71 -9.34 -9.47
N GLU A 176 -18.69 -8.54 -9.11
CA GLU A 176 -17.36 -8.61 -9.68
C GLU A 176 -16.66 -9.94 -9.31
N THR A 177 -16.00 -10.57 -10.27
CA THR A 177 -15.36 -11.88 -10.05
C THR A 177 -14.04 -11.74 -9.31
N TRP A 178 -13.46 -12.86 -8.87
CA TRP A 178 -12.10 -12.87 -8.32
C TRP A 178 -11.08 -12.24 -9.28
N GLU A 179 -11.22 -12.50 -10.59
CA GLU A 179 -10.26 -12.02 -11.58
C GLU A 179 -10.27 -10.49 -11.69
N SER A 180 -11.45 -9.86 -11.57
CA SER A 180 -11.59 -8.40 -11.58
C SER A 180 -11.37 -7.74 -10.21
N MET A 181 -11.47 -8.47 -9.09
CA MET A 181 -11.29 -7.89 -7.75
C MET A 181 -9.92 -8.14 -7.13
N ARG A 182 -9.18 -9.16 -7.56
CA ARG A 182 -7.91 -9.56 -6.90
C ARG A 182 -6.88 -8.45 -6.81
N HIS A 183 -6.90 -7.45 -7.69
CA HIS A 183 -5.98 -6.32 -7.59
C HIS A 183 -6.32 -5.36 -6.45
N TYR A 184 -7.61 -5.14 -6.20
CA TYR A 184 -8.08 -4.36 -5.05
C TYR A 184 -7.89 -5.13 -3.73
N LEU A 185 -8.02 -6.46 -3.78
CA LEU A 185 -7.92 -7.31 -2.58
C LEU A 185 -6.48 -7.67 -2.21
N LEU A 186 -5.57 -7.81 -3.17
CA LEU A 186 -4.19 -8.23 -2.93
C LEU A 186 -3.15 -7.11 -3.08
N GLY A 187 -3.50 -5.98 -3.71
CA GLY A 187 -2.54 -4.94 -4.08
C GLY A 187 -1.65 -5.36 -5.26
N SER A 188 -0.48 -4.72 -5.37
CA SER A 188 0.52 -5.01 -6.39
C SER A 188 1.93 -4.74 -5.85
N PRO A 189 2.94 -5.59 -6.13
CA PRO A 189 2.90 -6.76 -7.01
C PRO A 189 2.17 -7.96 -6.40
N ARG A 190 1.60 -8.83 -7.26
CA ARG A 190 0.81 -9.99 -6.85
C ARG A 190 0.90 -11.15 -7.82
N GLY A 191 0.64 -12.34 -7.30
CA GLY A 191 0.28 -13.53 -8.05
C GLY A 191 -1.22 -13.68 -8.22
N ALA A 192 -1.62 -14.91 -8.60
CA ALA A 192 -3.04 -15.26 -8.72
C ALA A 192 -3.78 -15.22 -7.38
N ARG A 193 -3.09 -15.53 -6.27
CA ARG A 193 -3.63 -15.79 -4.91
C ARG A 193 -2.67 -15.40 -3.78
N SER A 194 -1.66 -14.60 -4.06
CA SER A 194 -0.67 -14.13 -3.08
C SER A 194 -0.16 -12.76 -3.50
N SER A 195 0.42 -12.02 -2.56
CA SER A 195 1.12 -10.75 -2.81
C SER A 195 2.15 -10.51 -1.70
N LEU A 196 2.82 -9.36 -1.74
CA LEU A 196 3.66 -8.93 -0.62
C LEU A 196 2.85 -8.62 0.65
N PHE A 197 1.53 -8.53 0.56
CA PHE A 197 0.64 -8.31 1.70
C PHE A 197 0.09 -9.60 2.29
N LEU A 198 -0.19 -10.61 1.46
CA LEU A 198 -0.87 -11.83 1.88
C LEU A 198 -0.17 -13.07 1.34
N SER A 199 0.03 -14.07 2.22
CA SER A 199 0.51 -15.38 1.84
C SER A 199 -0.46 -16.09 0.88
N GLN A 200 0.01 -17.15 0.23
CA GLN A 200 -0.81 -17.94 -0.69
C GLN A 200 -2.04 -18.55 -0.01
N ASP A 201 -1.90 -19.03 1.23
CA ASP A 201 -3.02 -19.61 1.98
C ASP A 201 -4.03 -18.53 2.38
N ALA A 202 -3.56 -17.37 2.84
CA ALA A 202 -4.42 -16.24 3.16
C ALA A 202 -5.17 -15.74 1.92
N GLY A 203 -4.50 -15.54 0.79
CA GLY A 203 -5.14 -15.11 -0.44
C GLY A 203 -6.10 -16.17 -1.02
N GLN A 204 -5.80 -17.46 -0.86
CA GLN A 204 -6.74 -18.53 -1.21
C GLN A 204 -7.99 -18.53 -0.32
N ALA A 205 -7.86 -18.20 0.96
CA ALA A 205 -9.00 -18.04 1.87
C ALA A 205 -9.84 -16.81 1.50
N VAL A 206 -9.21 -15.66 1.24
CA VAL A 206 -9.89 -14.45 0.75
C VAL A 206 -10.67 -14.74 -0.53
N LYS A 207 -10.06 -15.45 -1.49
CA LYS A 207 -10.75 -15.86 -2.72
C LYS A 207 -12.02 -16.67 -2.44
N LYS A 208 -11.93 -17.70 -1.58
CA LYS A 208 -13.09 -18.55 -1.25
C LYS A 208 -14.22 -17.75 -0.61
N ILE A 209 -13.88 -16.82 0.29
CA ILE A 209 -14.87 -15.96 0.94
C ILE A 209 -15.50 -15.01 -0.08
N TRP A 210 -14.70 -14.38 -0.94
CA TRP A 210 -15.21 -13.52 -2.00
C TRP A 210 -16.16 -14.25 -2.95
N GLU A 211 -15.77 -15.44 -3.41
CA GLU A 211 -16.60 -16.31 -4.24
C GLU A 211 -17.91 -16.67 -3.53
N ALA A 212 -17.85 -17.04 -2.25
CA ALA A 212 -19.05 -17.33 -1.46
C ALA A 212 -19.99 -16.11 -1.38
N LEU A 213 -19.46 -14.90 -1.15
CA LEU A 213 -20.25 -13.67 -1.10
C LEU A 213 -20.95 -13.39 -2.43
N ILE A 214 -20.25 -13.46 -3.56
CA ILE A 214 -20.87 -13.18 -4.87
C ILE A 214 -21.91 -14.22 -5.26
N TYR A 215 -21.75 -15.48 -4.86
CA TYR A 215 -22.74 -16.54 -5.11
C TYR A 215 -24.03 -16.39 -4.30
N THR A 216 -24.05 -15.56 -3.26
CA THR A 216 -25.30 -15.23 -2.56
C THR A 216 -26.25 -14.36 -3.41
N GLY A 217 -25.74 -13.72 -4.46
CA GLY A 217 -26.48 -12.73 -5.24
C GLY A 217 -26.57 -11.35 -4.59
N MET A 218 -25.91 -11.12 -3.45
CA MET A 218 -26.01 -9.85 -2.71
C MET A 218 -25.52 -8.62 -3.47
N PHE A 219 -24.65 -8.80 -4.48
CA PHE A 219 -24.14 -7.71 -5.33
C PHE A 219 -24.84 -7.65 -6.70
N GLY A 220 -25.88 -8.45 -6.92
CA GLY A 220 -26.50 -8.64 -8.23
C GLY A 220 -25.94 -9.83 -9.02
N PRO A 221 -26.30 -9.97 -10.31
CA PRO A 221 -25.81 -11.04 -11.17
C PRO A 221 -24.29 -11.03 -11.31
N ILE A 222 -23.68 -12.20 -11.41
CA ILE A 222 -22.24 -12.33 -11.63
C ILE A 222 -21.88 -11.66 -12.95
N LYS A 223 -20.87 -10.78 -12.92
CA LYS A 223 -20.33 -10.13 -14.10
C LYS A 223 -19.62 -11.16 -14.97
N VAL A 224 -20.34 -11.69 -15.93
CA VAL A 224 -19.77 -12.51 -17.00
C VAL A 224 -19.11 -11.54 -17.97
N ASP A 225 -17.79 -11.67 -18.18
CA ASP A 225 -17.13 -10.90 -19.23
C ASP A 225 -17.85 -11.19 -20.54
N ARG A 226 -18.56 -10.18 -21.06
CA ARG A 226 -19.01 -10.22 -22.45
C ARG A 226 -17.76 -10.02 -23.29
N THR A 227 -17.02 -11.10 -23.54
CA THR A 227 -16.12 -11.16 -24.69
C THR A 227 -16.94 -10.80 -25.93
N ARG A 228 -16.70 -9.60 -26.44
CA ARG A 228 -16.92 -9.21 -27.82
C ARG A 228 -15.57 -8.94 -28.43
#